data_AF-A0A2M8DE03-F1
#
_entry.id   AF-A0A2M8DE03-F1
#
_cell.length_a   1.000
_cell.length_b   1.000
_cell.length_c   1.000
_cell.angle_alpha   90.00
_cell.angle_beta   90.00
_cell.angle_gamma   90.00
#
_symmetry.space_group_name_H-M   'P 1'
#
loop_
_entity.id
_entity.type
_entity.pdbx_description
1 polymer ?
#
loop_
_entity_poly.entity_id
_entity_poly.type
_entity_poly.pdbx_seq_one_letter_code
_entity_poly.pdbx_strand_id
1 'polypeptide(L)'
;MKTINKHKHHQQGQVLLISIMLLAVVMVVIFSASFTNVTETKVTKLEEESQRALAAAEAGVEAMIAQNNSIDCGGDNCTFFKLKENNANESLSALGDLSGIDTKKSQVYFDTTDVNTYIIPTILQNGEQYTLYLADPPAFNTNAISSFVVYWGSKTGATPALEITVVNKDASRPISRYLVDPNNLITKVITSPNYKFMITDTLSTGFWVEGDVATGEKEKVYFKYKTTVDLNANPQDVGGTHQYAFVRILFANSRFAFEAASLPAQGKTAVADVVTKAGVNKAIKFFRTYQQLPAEFFITTF
;
A
#
# COMPACT_ATOMS: atom_id res chain seq x y z
N MET A 1 -64.95 35.17 66.78
CA MET A 1 -64.65 34.45 65.52
C MET A 1 -63.69 35.32 64.72
N LYS A 2 -62.38 35.03 64.74
CA LYS A 2 -61.31 35.89 64.23
C LYS A 2 -60.73 35.22 62.99
N THR A 3 -61.17 35.64 61.80
CA THR A 3 -60.72 35.10 60.52
C THR A 3 -59.33 35.63 60.17
N ILE A 4 -58.46 34.69 59.85
CA ILE A 4 -57.02 34.82 59.69
C ILE A 4 -56.72 35.47 58.33
N ASN A 5 -56.12 36.66 58.34
CA ASN A 5 -55.68 37.38 57.15
C ASN A 5 -54.21 37.02 56.85
N LYS A 6 -53.97 35.82 56.30
CA LYS A 6 -52.62 35.27 56.03
C LYS A 6 -52.40 34.90 54.56
N HIS A 7 -52.89 35.71 53.62
CA HIS A 7 -52.74 35.44 52.17
C HIS A 7 -51.87 36.44 51.39
N LYS A 8 -51.41 37.55 52.00
CA LYS A 8 -50.70 38.60 51.25
C LYS A 8 -49.17 38.41 51.14
N HIS A 9 -48.57 37.51 51.92
CA HIS A 9 -47.11 37.27 51.90
C HIS A 9 -46.64 36.17 50.94
N HIS A 10 -47.53 35.32 50.41
CA HIS A 10 -47.12 34.23 49.51
C HIS A 10 -46.97 34.65 48.04
N GLN A 11 -47.51 35.79 47.62
CA GLN A 11 -47.40 36.25 46.23
C GLN A 11 -46.10 36.99 45.91
N GLN A 12 -45.46 37.63 46.91
CA GLN A 12 -44.17 38.31 46.69
C GLN A 12 -43.02 37.32 46.45
N GLY A 13 -43.07 36.12 47.03
CA GLY A 13 -42.10 35.06 46.75
C GLY A 13 -42.25 34.43 45.36
N GLN A 14 -43.47 34.39 44.82
CA GLN A 14 -43.74 33.83 43.49
C GLN A 14 -43.22 34.73 42.36
N VAL A 15 -43.34 36.05 42.49
CA VAL A 15 -42.83 36.99 41.48
C VAL A 15 -41.31 36.91 41.36
N LEU A 16 -40.60 36.77 42.49
CA LEU A 16 -39.14 36.58 42.49
C LEU A 16 -38.75 35.27 41.80
N LEU A 17 -39.50 34.19 42.05
CA LEU A 17 -39.21 32.89 41.46
C LEU A 17 -39.43 32.91 39.94
N ILE A 18 -40.49 33.57 39.47
CA ILE A 18 -40.77 33.75 38.04
C ILE A 18 -39.69 34.62 37.36
N SER A 19 -39.23 35.70 37.99
CA SER A 19 -38.19 36.55 37.40
C SER A 19 -36.84 35.82 37.30
N ILE A 20 -36.48 35.03 38.31
CA ILE A 20 -35.27 34.21 38.29
C ILE A 20 -35.37 33.12 37.23
N MET A 21 -36.52 32.44 37.10
CA MET A 21 -36.73 31.45 36.05
C MET A 21 -36.60 32.07 34.65
N LEU A 22 -37.19 33.25 34.43
CA LEU A 22 -37.12 33.94 33.14
C LEU A 22 -35.67 34.35 32.82
N LEU A 23 -34.92 34.84 33.80
CA LEU A 23 -33.51 35.20 33.64
C LEU A 23 -32.64 33.95 33.36
N ALA A 24 -32.91 32.83 34.02
CA ALA A 24 -32.21 31.58 33.77
C ALA A 24 -32.44 31.07 32.34
N VAL A 25 -33.67 31.14 31.82
CA VAL A 25 -33.98 30.73 30.44
C VAL A 25 -33.22 31.60 29.43
N VAL A 26 -33.20 32.92 29.61
CA VAL A 26 -32.46 33.83 28.73
C VAL A 26 -30.96 33.50 28.72
N MET A 27 -30.37 33.21 29.89
CA MET A 27 -28.96 32.86 30.01
C MET A 27 -28.64 31.52 29.31
N VAL A 28 -29.50 30.51 29.45
CA VAL A 28 -29.35 29.22 28.76
C VAL A 28 -29.39 29.38 27.24
N VAL A 29 -30.29 30.20 26.70
CA VAL A 29 -30.37 30.45 25.25
C VAL A 29 -29.10 31.12 24.74
N ILE A 30 -28.59 32.14 25.45
CA ILE A 30 -27.35 32.84 25.08
C ILE A 30 -26.16 31.89 25.12
N PHE A 31 -26.03 31.06 26.17
CA PHE A 31 -24.95 30.08 26.25
C PHE A 31 -25.03 29.00 25.19
N SER A 32 -26.23 28.49 24.91
CA SER A 32 -26.45 27.50 23.86
C SER A 32 -26.01 28.05 22.49
N ALA A 33 -26.46 29.25 22.12
CA ALA A 33 -26.06 29.91 20.88
C ALA A 33 -24.55 30.16 20.80
N SER A 34 -23.94 30.63 21.90
CA SER A 34 -22.49 30.88 21.97
C SER A 34 -21.67 29.59 21.81
N PHE A 35 -22.09 28.52 22.48
CA PHE A 35 -21.41 27.22 22.42
C PHE A 35 -21.48 26.60 21.02
N THR A 36 -22.65 26.66 20.37
CA THR A 36 -22.82 26.19 18.99
C THR A 36 -21.90 26.97 18.04
N ASN A 37 -21.88 28.30 18.11
CA ASN A 37 -21.06 29.13 17.24
C ASN A 37 -19.54 28.87 17.40
N VAL A 38 -19.06 28.74 18.65
CA VAL A 38 -17.65 28.42 18.92
C VAL A 38 -17.29 27.03 18.43
N THR A 39 -18.21 26.07 18.58
CA THR A 39 -18.01 24.69 18.12
C THR A 39 -17.97 24.62 16.61
N GLU A 40 -18.94 25.21 15.91
CA GLU A 40 -18.99 25.26 14.45
C GLU A 40 -17.73 25.91 13.89
N THR A 41 -17.31 27.06 14.44
CA THR A 41 -16.08 27.74 14.00
C THR A 41 -14.84 26.86 14.17
N LYS A 42 -14.73 26.10 15.26
CA LYS A 42 -13.61 25.16 15.48
C LYS A 42 -13.66 24.00 14.50
N VAL A 43 -14.84 23.43 14.26
CA VAL A 43 -15.02 22.33 13.32
C VAL A 43 -14.64 22.77 11.91
N THR A 44 -15.14 23.91 11.45
CA THR A 44 -14.81 24.46 10.12
C THR A 44 -13.31 24.73 9.97
N LYS A 45 -12.65 25.27 11.01
CA LYS A 45 -11.18 25.45 10.98
C LYS A 45 -10.44 24.11 10.87
N LEU A 46 -10.87 23.08 11.60
CA LEU A 46 -10.25 21.76 11.50
C LEU A 46 -10.48 21.11 10.13
N GLU A 47 -11.65 21.33 9.52
CA GLU A 47 -11.94 20.86 8.16
C GLU A 47 -11.06 21.56 7.13
N GLU A 48 -10.89 22.88 7.23
CA GLU A 48 -10.00 23.66 6.36
C GLU A 48 -8.54 23.20 6.49
N GLU A 49 -8.04 23.05 7.72
CA GLU A 49 -6.69 22.54 8.00
C GLU A 49 -6.51 21.11 7.48
N SER A 50 -7.53 20.26 7.63
CA SER A 50 -7.55 18.89 7.10
C SER A 50 -7.47 18.85 5.57
N GLN A 51 -8.23 19.70 4.87
CA GLN A 51 -8.17 19.80 3.41
C GLN A 51 -6.82 20.33 2.94
N ARG A 52 -6.26 21.33 3.65
CA ARG A 52 -4.95 21.88 3.34
C ARG A 52 -3.83 20.85 3.49
N ALA A 53 -3.84 20.06 4.58
CA ALA A 53 -2.88 18.98 4.78
C ALA A 53 -2.95 17.93 3.66
N LEU A 54 -4.18 17.57 3.24
CA LEU A 54 -4.39 16.62 2.14
C LEU A 54 -3.83 17.16 0.81
N ALA A 55 -4.18 18.39 0.44
CA ALA A 55 -3.70 19.01 -0.79
C ALA A 55 -2.17 19.13 -0.83
N ALA A 56 -1.54 19.46 0.31
CA ALA A 56 -0.09 19.50 0.43
C ALA A 56 0.54 18.10 0.31
N ALA A 57 -0.09 17.06 0.86
CA ALA A 57 0.37 15.67 0.72
C ALA A 57 0.27 15.19 -0.74
N GLU A 58 -0.83 15.49 -1.43
CA GLU A 58 -1.01 15.15 -2.86
C GLU A 58 0.03 15.85 -3.74
N ALA A 59 0.23 17.16 -3.54
CA ALA A 59 1.25 17.92 -4.26
C ALA A 59 2.67 17.41 -3.97
N GLY A 60 2.95 17.00 -2.73
CA GLY A 60 4.23 16.40 -2.34
C GLY A 60 4.50 15.07 -3.05
N VAL A 61 3.50 14.18 -3.09
CA VAL A 61 3.59 12.92 -3.82
C VAL A 61 3.78 13.18 -5.32
N GLU A 62 3.02 14.08 -5.92
CA GLU A 62 3.12 14.42 -7.34
C GLU A 62 4.50 14.99 -7.70
N ALA A 63 5.00 15.95 -6.91
CA ALA A 63 6.32 16.53 -7.11
C ALA A 63 7.44 15.48 -7.02
N MET A 64 7.32 14.55 -6.07
CA MET A 64 8.28 13.46 -5.91
C MET A 64 8.24 12.47 -7.08
N ILE A 65 7.06 12.13 -7.59
CA ILE A 65 6.91 11.27 -8.77
C ILE A 65 7.37 11.97 -10.05
N ALA A 66 7.18 13.29 -10.17
CA ALA A 66 7.63 14.05 -11.33
C ALA A 66 9.16 14.12 -11.44
N GLN A 67 9.88 14.15 -10.30
CA GLN A 67 11.34 14.25 -10.24
C GLN A 67 12.08 12.90 -10.37
N ASN A 68 11.47 11.87 -10.97
CA ASN A 68 11.93 10.47 -11.05
C ASN A 68 13.29 10.20 -11.74
N ASN A 69 14.17 11.20 -11.91
CA ASN A 69 15.50 11.07 -12.48
C ASN A 69 16.58 11.15 -11.38
N SER A 70 17.20 10.00 -11.10
CA SER A 70 18.42 9.76 -10.30
C SER A 70 18.47 10.39 -8.91
N ILE A 71 18.06 9.63 -7.90
CA ILE A 71 18.61 9.82 -6.55
C ILE A 71 19.04 8.44 -6.06
N ASP A 72 20.33 8.18 -6.23
CA ASP A 72 21.08 7.13 -5.53
C ASP A 72 21.25 7.61 -4.08
N CYS A 73 20.39 7.15 -3.18
CA CYS A 73 20.59 7.36 -1.75
C CYS A 73 21.17 6.09 -1.15
N GLY A 74 22.50 5.98 -1.26
CA GLY A 74 23.28 4.97 -0.56
C GLY A 74 23.13 5.11 0.95
N GLY A 75 22.31 4.23 1.55
CA GLY A 75 22.24 3.98 2.98
C GLY A 75 21.43 4.97 3.82
N ASP A 76 20.57 4.40 4.68
CA ASP A 76 19.76 4.98 5.76
C ASP A 76 18.82 6.15 5.40
N ASN A 77 17.55 5.79 5.16
CA ASN A 77 16.37 6.67 5.10
C ASN A 77 16.45 7.79 4.03
N CYS A 78 16.11 7.43 2.79
CA CYS A 78 15.84 8.36 1.69
C CYS A 78 14.67 9.29 2.03
N THR A 79 14.99 10.41 2.68
CA THR A 79 14.09 11.54 2.91
C THR A 79 14.17 12.43 1.68
N PHE A 80 13.22 12.30 0.75
CA PHE A 80 13.10 13.19 -0.39
C PHE A 80 12.48 14.52 0.07
N PHE A 81 13.30 15.34 0.74
CA PHE A 81 13.34 16.82 0.80
C PHE A 81 14.52 17.27 1.73
N LYS A 82 15.71 16.66 1.60
CA LYS A 82 16.96 17.18 2.19
C LYS A 82 17.84 17.78 1.10
N LEU A 83 17.75 19.09 0.85
CA LEU A 83 18.87 19.79 0.22
C LEU A 83 19.96 19.94 1.28
N LYS A 84 20.99 19.11 1.13
CA LYS A 84 22.16 19.08 2.00
C LYS A 84 22.95 20.39 1.82
N GLU A 85 22.82 21.29 2.78
CA GLU A 85 24.00 21.96 3.35
C GLU A 85 23.90 21.92 4.88
N ASN A 86 24.63 20.95 5.44
CA ASN A 86 25.20 20.90 6.79
C ASN A 86 24.27 21.21 7.99
N ASN A 87 23.79 20.12 8.61
CA ASN A 87 23.42 20.02 10.03
C ASN A 87 22.24 20.88 10.53
N ALA A 88 21.01 20.55 10.11
CA ALA A 88 19.81 20.71 10.94
C ALA A 88 18.62 19.92 10.37
N ASN A 89 17.78 19.36 11.24
CA ASN A 89 16.51 18.69 10.93
C ASN A 89 15.53 19.59 10.18
N GLU A 90 15.47 19.58 8.84
CA GLU A 90 14.49 20.35 8.04
C GLU A 90 14.25 19.67 6.68
N SER A 91 13.15 19.80 5.91
CA SER A 91 11.77 20.31 6.07
C SER A 91 11.25 20.57 4.63
N LEU A 92 9.97 20.30 4.33
CA LEU A 92 9.23 20.38 3.03
C LEU A 92 9.31 21.74 2.27
N SER A 93 10.50 22.21 1.90
CA SER A 93 10.72 23.60 1.46
C SER A 93 10.65 23.83 -0.05
N ALA A 94 10.67 22.77 -0.87
CA ALA A 94 10.66 22.92 -2.34
C ALA A 94 9.26 22.87 -2.98
N LEU A 95 8.19 22.81 -2.17
CA LEU A 95 6.81 23.13 -2.60
C LEU A 95 6.49 24.63 -2.46
N GLY A 96 7.46 25.46 -2.07
CA GLY A 96 7.25 26.87 -1.70
C GLY A 96 6.79 27.03 -0.24
N ASP A 97 6.52 28.26 0.19
CA ASP A 97 5.93 28.54 1.50
C ASP A 97 4.49 28.03 1.53
N LEU A 98 4.32 26.77 1.94
CA LEU A 98 3.02 26.18 2.20
C LEU A 98 2.46 26.80 3.49
N SER A 99 1.83 27.97 3.34
CA SER A 99 1.18 28.67 4.45
C SER A 99 0.25 27.71 5.22
N GLY A 100 0.45 27.61 6.53
CA GLY A 100 -0.33 26.72 7.40
C GLY A 100 0.24 25.30 7.59
N ILE A 101 1.27 24.88 6.85
CA ILE A 101 1.93 23.58 7.04
C ILE A 101 3.10 23.69 8.01
N ASP A 102 3.23 22.72 8.93
CA ASP A 102 4.40 22.53 9.79
C ASP A 102 5.41 21.68 9.00
N THR A 103 6.21 22.37 8.19
CA THR A 103 7.16 21.74 7.27
C THR A 103 8.21 20.91 8.02
N LYS A 104 8.50 21.23 9.30
CA LYS A 104 9.47 20.51 10.14
C LYS A 104 9.00 19.14 10.59
N LYS A 105 7.68 18.96 10.69
CA LYS A 105 7.04 17.67 11.03
C LYS A 105 6.52 16.93 9.82
N SER A 106 6.48 17.58 8.66
CA SER A 106 5.98 17.01 7.42
C SER A 106 7.13 16.37 6.63
N GLN A 107 6.88 15.23 6.01
CA GLN A 107 7.86 14.51 5.20
C GLN A 107 7.21 13.84 3.99
N VAL A 108 7.98 13.73 2.91
CA VAL A 108 7.64 12.92 1.74
C VAL A 108 8.83 12.03 1.44
N TYR A 109 8.58 10.74 1.21
CA TYR A 109 9.64 9.76 0.95
C TYR A 109 9.15 8.61 0.08
N PHE A 110 10.09 7.94 -0.59
CA PHE A 110 9.84 6.64 -1.18
C PHE A 110 10.10 5.58 -0.12
N ASP A 111 9.11 4.74 0.13
CA ASP A 111 9.30 3.51 0.87
C ASP A 111 9.86 2.46 -0.10
N THR A 112 11.13 2.12 0.11
CA THR A 112 11.92 1.17 -0.67
C THR A 112 12.26 -0.07 0.16
N THR A 113 11.50 -0.35 1.22
CA THR A 113 11.79 -1.47 2.11
C THR A 113 11.60 -2.79 1.35
N ASP A 114 12.63 -3.64 1.36
CA ASP A 114 12.51 -5.00 0.85
C ASP A 114 11.43 -5.75 1.62
N VAL A 115 10.63 -6.52 0.90
CA VAL A 115 9.54 -7.30 1.48
C VAL A 115 9.83 -8.78 1.34
N ASN A 116 9.52 -9.56 2.38
CA ASN A 116 9.63 -11.01 2.26
C ASN A 116 8.44 -11.60 1.50
N THR A 117 7.30 -10.90 1.53
CA THR A 117 6.04 -11.36 0.95
C THR A 117 5.36 -10.22 0.21
N TYR A 118 4.95 -10.46 -1.04
CA TYR A 118 4.22 -9.50 -1.86
C TYR A 118 2.93 -10.11 -2.40
N ILE A 119 1.79 -9.46 -2.13
CA ILE A 119 0.48 -9.88 -2.62
C ILE A 119 0.08 -9.00 -3.80
N ILE A 120 -0.24 -9.61 -4.94
CA ILE A 120 -0.68 -8.85 -6.11
C ILE A 120 -2.05 -8.23 -5.80
N PRO A 121 -2.23 -6.91 -6.01
CA PRO A 121 -3.50 -6.23 -5.71
C PRO A 121 -4.63 -6.62 -6.67
N THR A 122 -4.29 -7.07 -7.88
CA THR A 122 -5.24 -7.39 -8.94
C THR A 122 -5.42 -8.90 -9.11
N ILE A 123 -6.62 -9.32 -9.49
CA ILE A 123 -6.90 -10.70 -9.92
C ILE A 123 -6.51 -10.80 -11.40
N LEU A 124 -5.59 -11.70 -11.72
CA LEU A 124 -5.21 -11.95 -13.11
C LEU A 124 -6.27 -12.82 -13.78
N GLN A 125 -6.65 -12.46 -14.99
CA GLN A 125 -7.54 -13.24 -15.84
C GLN A 125 -6.78 -14.36 -16.55
N ASN A 126 -7.48 -15.41 -16.95
CA ASN A 126 -6.89 -16.51 -17.72
C ASN A 126 -6.10 -15.98 -18.94
N GLY A 127 -4.83 -16.39 -19.04
CA GLY A 127 -3.92 -16.00 -20.10
C GLY A 127 -3.12 -14.73 -19.83
N GLU A 128 -3.49 -13.92 -18.82
CA GLU A 128 -2.71 -12.77 -18.37
C GLU A 128 -1.44 -13.20 -17.62
N GLN A 129 -0.48 -12.29 -17.53
CA GLN A 129 0.78 -12.50 -16.82
C GLN A 129 1.08 -11.35 -15.88
N TYR A 130 1.93 -11.63 -14.90
CA TYR A 130 2.53 -10.63 -14.03
C TYR A 130 4.05 -10.71 -14.09
N THR A 131 4.72 -9.56 -14.10
CA THR A 131 6.18 -9.45 -14.06
C THR A 131 6.61 -9.28 -12.60
N LEU A 132 7.21 -10.32 -12.04
CA LEU A 132 7.88 -10.33 -10.74
C LEU A 132 9.34 -9.92 -10.93
N TYR A 133 9.78 -8.87 -10.27
CA TYR A 133 11.18 -8.44 -10.29
C TYR A 133 11.97 -9.27 -9.27
N LEU A 134 13.08 -9.86 -9.73
CA LEU A 134 13.97 -10.68 -8.90
C LEU A 134 15.26 -9.94 -8.52
N ALA A 135 15.51 -8.79 -9.17
CA ALA A 135 16.54 -7.82 -8.84
C ALA A 135 16.04 -6.39 -9.12
N ASP A 136 16.67 -5.38 -8.53
CA ASP A 136 16.23 -3.99 -8.61
C ASP A 136 16.48 -3.36 -9.98
N PRO A 137 15.44 -2.86 -10.68
CA PRO A 137 15.61 -2.16 -11.93
C PRO A 137 16.19 -0.75 -11.71
N PRO A 138 16.88 -0.14 -12.72
CA PRO A 138 17.17 -0.71 -14.03
C PRO A 138 18.50 -1.49 -14.06
N ALA A 139 19.29 -1.46 -12.99
CA ALA A 139 20.65 -2.00 -12.98
C ALA A 139 20.69 -3.52 -12.85
N PHE A 140 19.68 -4.12 -12.20
CA PHE A 140 19.60 -5.55 -11.90
C PHE A 140 20.92 -6.07 -11.30
N ASN A 141 21.41 -5.35 -10.30
CA ASN A 141 22.72 -5.54 -9.67
C ASN A 141 22.63 -6.12 -8.24
N THR A 142 21.43 -6.24 -7.68
CA THR A 142 21.22 -6.83 -6.35
C THR A 142 21.43 -8.34 -6.33
N ASN A 143 21.70 -8.87 -5.13
CA ASN A 143 22.00 -10.27 -4.92
C ASN A 143 20.90 -11.14 -5.52
N ALA A 144 21.29 -12.11 -6.36
CA ALA A 144 20.35 -13.03 -6.97
C ALA A 144 19.59 -13.77 -5.87
N ILE A 145 18.27 -13.63 -5.84
CA ILE A 145 17.43 -14.49 -5.02
C ILE A 145 17.68 -15.95 -5.43
N SER A 146 17.83 -16.84 -4.45
CA SER A 146 18.10 -18.26 -4.70
C SER A 146 16.85 -19.04 -5.06
N SER A 147 15.71 -18.60 -4.53
CA SER A 147 14.41 -19.21 -4.72
C SER A 147 13.31 -18.25 -4.33
N PHE A 148 12.12 -18.49 -4.85
CA PHE A 148 10.89 -17.82 -4.42
C PHE A 148 9.72 -18.81 -4.44
N VAL A 149 8.73 -18.55 -3.60
CA VAL A 149 7.49 -19.30 -3.52
C VAL A 149 6.41 -18.51 -4.23
N VAL A 150 5.62 -19.21 -5.06
CA VAL A 150 4.41 -18.66 -5.66
C VAL A 150 3.21 -19.30 -5.00
N TYR A 151 2.31 -18.46 -4.50
CA TYR A 151 1.00 -18.85 -4.00
C TYR A 151 -0.07 -18.42 -5.00
N TRP A 152 -1.02 -19.30 -5.30
CA TRP A 152 -2.12 -18.96 -6.21
C TRP A 152 -3.40 -19.71 -5.89
N GLY A 153 -4.50 -19.18 -6.40
CA GLY A 153 -5.81 -19.83 -6.30
C GLY A 153 -6.90 -19.04 -6.98
N SER A 154 -7.90 -19.76 -7.50
CA SER A 154 -9.12 -19.17 -8.03
C SER A 154 -10.17 -19.04 -6.93
N LYS A 155 -10.89 -17.91 -6.92
CA LYS A 155 -12.06 -17.71 -6.05
C LYS A 155 -13.26 -18.56 -6.47
N THR A 156 -13.32 -19.01 -7.72
CA THR A 156 -14.47 -19.76 -8.27
C THR A 156 -14.35 -21.27 -8.07
N GLY A 157 -13.29 -21.75 -7.41
CA GLY A 157 -13.05 -23.19 -7.20
C GLY A 157 -12.45 -23.92 -8.39
N ALA A 158 -12.30 -23.24 -9.54
CA ALA A 158 -11.55 -23.77 -10.69
C ALA A 158 -10.07 -24.02 -10.32
N THR A 159 -9.41 -24.89 -11.08
CA THR A 159 -8.04 -25.32 -10.82
C THR A 159 -7.06 -24.67 -11.79
N PRO A 160 -6.51 -23.49 -11.45
CA PRO A 160 -5.52 -22.82 -12.27
C PRO A 160 -4.20 -23.58 -12.36
N ALA A 161 -3.59 -23.55 -13.55
CA ALA A 161 -2.20 -23.92 -13.75
C ALA A 161 -1.34 -22.66 -13.99
N LEU A 162 -0.04 -22.75 -13.76
CA LEU A 162 0.92 -21.66 -13.94
C LEU A 162 1.97 -22.01 -14.98
N GLU A 163 2.34 -21.00 -15.76
CA GLU A 163 3.59 -20.97 -16.51
C GLU A 163 4.46 -19.87 -15.91
N ILE A 164 5.69 -20.22 -15.53
CA ILE A 164 6.66 -19.30 -14.95
C ILE A 164 7.86 -19.24 -15.87
N THR A 165 8.18 -18.05 -16.38
CA THR A 165 9.34 -17.82 -17.25
C THR A 165 10.33 -16.93 -16.52
N VAL A 166 11.50 -17.44 -16.18
CA VAL A 166 12.57 -16.67 -15.53
C VAL A 166 13.53 -16.17 -16.61
N VAL A 167 13.87 -14.88 -16.54
CA VAL A 167 14.85 -14.25 -17.42
C VAL A 167 16.15 -14.00 -16.66
N ASN A 168 17.23 -14.50 -17.24
CA ASN A 168 18.57 -14.44 -16.70
C ASN A 168 19.38 -13.38 -17.44
N LYS A 169 20.27 -12.71 -16.71
CA LYS A 169 21.24 -11.77 -17.28
C LYS A 169 22.31 -12.47 -18.13
N ASP A 170 22.54 -13.75 -17.88
CA ASP A 170 23.54 -14.55 -18.60
C ASP A 170 23.05 -14.84 -20.04
N ALA A 171 23.80 -14.32 -21.02
CA ALA A 171 23.50 -14.48 -22.44
C ALA A 171 23.57 -15.94 -22.93
N SER A 172 24.29 -16.82 -22.23
CA SER A 172 24.39 -18.23 -22.60
C SER A 172 23.08 -18.99 -22.33
N ARG A 173 22.27 -18.51 -21.37
CA ARG A 173 21.06 -19.17 -20.86
C ARG A 173 20.00 -18.15 -20.47
N PRO A 174 19.46 -17.41 -21.45
CA PRO A 174 18.70 -16.20 -21.17
C PRO A 174 17.33 -16.47 -20.56
N ILE A 175 16.77 -17.68 -20.72
CA ILE A 175 15.38 -17.99 -20.34
C ILE A 175 15.25 -19.42 -19.82
N SER A 176 14.63 -19.55 -18.66
CA SER A 176 14.17 -20.83 -18.09
C SER A 176 12.66 -20.83 -17.91
N ARG A 177 12.00 -21.96 -18.15
CA ARG A 177 10.55 -22.10 -18.05
C ARG A 177 10.16 -23.22 -17.11
N TYR A 178 9.16 -22.93 -16.29
CA TYR A 178 8.58 -23.85 -15.36
C TYR A 178 7.08 -23.93 -15.58
N LEU A 179 6.54 -25.14 -15.47
CA LEU A 179 5.11 -25.39 -15.57
C LEU A 179 4.61 -26.04 -14.31
N VAL A 180 3.49 -25.54 -13.82
CA VAL A 180 2.86 -26.00 -12.59
C VAL A 180 1.41 -26.29 -12.87
N ASP A 181 1.06 -27.56 -12.89
CA ASP A 181 -0.29 -27.99 -13.22
C ASP A 181 -0.83 -28.92 -12.15
N PRO A 182 -1.60 -28.37 -11.19
CA PRO A 182 -2.13 -29.16 -10.06
C PRO A 182 -3.03 -30.32 -10.49
N ASN A 183 -3.65 -30.23 -11.67
CA ASN A 183 -4.70 -31.15 -12.12
C ASN A 183 -4.36 -31.88 -13.43
N ASN A 184 -3.13 -31.77 -13.92
CA ASN A 184 -2.70 -32.35 -15.20
C ASN A 184 -3.63 -31.99 -16.37
N LEU A 185 -4.13 -30.75 -16.40
CA LEU A 185 -4.92 -30.20 -17.51
C LEU A 185 -4.08 -30.04 -18.79
N ILE A 186 -2.76 -29.92 -18.67
CA ILE A 186 -1.80 -29.74 -19.75
C ILE A 186 -1.40 -31.10 -20.27
N THR A 187 -1.96 -31.48 -21.41
CA THR A 187 -1.80 -32.81 -22.01
C THR A 187 -0.59 -32.93 -22.93
N LYS A 188 0.01 -31.81 -23.34
CA LYS A 188 1.17 -31.78 -24.24
C LYS A 188 2.25 -30.85 -23.68
N VAL A 189 3.27 -31.47 -23.10
CA VAL A 189 4.47 -30.76 -22.64
C VAL A 189 5.52 -30.83 -23.75
N ILE A 190 6.04 -29.67 -24.16
CA ILE A 190 7.22 -29.62 -25.03
C ILE A 190 8.40 -30.09 -24.18
N THR A 191 8.96 -31.27 -24.49
CA THR A 191 10.18 -31.78 -23.84
C THR A 191 11.38 -31.01 -24.40
N SER A 192 11.56 -29.78 -23.93
CA SER A 192 12.74 -28.96 -24.15
C SER A 192 13.61 -28.99 -22.89
N PRO A 193 14.95 -28.95 -23.00
CA PRO A 193 15.84 -28.83 -21.83
C PRO A 193 15.59 -27.57 -20.99
N ASN A 194 14.88 -26.58 -21.53
CA ASN A 194 14.53 -25.34 -20.83
C ASN A 194 13.18 -25.42 -20.10
N TYR A 195 12.50 -26.57 -20.13
CA TYR A 195 11.17 -26.75 -19.54
C TYR A 195 11.24 -27.72 -18.36
N LYS A 196 10.85 -27.25 -17.18
CA LYS A 196 10.78 -28.06 -15.96
C LYS A 196 9.35 -28.13 -15.45
N PHE A 197 8.78 -29.33 -15.39
CA PHE A 197 7.53 -29.54 -14.68
C PHE A 197 7.79 -29.50 -13.18
N MET A 198 7.04 -28.69 -12.44
CA MET A 198 7.20 -28.55 -10.99
C MET A 198 6.06 -29.25 -10.25
N ILE A 199 6.39 -29.72 -9.06
CA ILE A 199 5.42 -30.30 -8.15
C ILE A 199 4.60 -29.16 -7.52
N THR A 200 3.29 -29.37 -7.47
CA THR A 200 2.36 -28.47 -6.76
C THR A 200 2.13 -29.02 -5.36
N ASP A 201 2.36 -28.20 -4.34
CA ASP A 201 1.88 -28.50 -3.00
C ASP A 201 0.41 -28.07 -2.90
N THR A 202 -0.46 -29.01 -2.55
CA THR A 202 -1.88 -28.74 -2.29
C THR A 202 -2.21 -29.16 -0.86
N LEU A 203 -2.75 -28.24 -0.06
CA LEU A 203 -3.34 -28.56 1.23
C LEU A 203 -4.86 -28.45 1.15
N SER A 204 -5.57 -29.38 1.78
CA SER A 204 -7.04 -29.33 1.88
C SER A 204 -7.54 -28.07 2.59
N THR A 205 -6.72 -27.54 3.51
CA THR A 205 -6.95 -26.31 4.26
C THR A 205 -6.24 -25.10 3.65
N GLY A 206 -5.62 -25.22 2.47
CA GLY A 206 -4.87 -24.16 1.80
C GLY A 206 -3.72 -23.55 2.62
N PHE A 207 -3.24 -22.41 2.15
CA PHE A 207 -2.11 -21.66 2.67
C PHE A 207 -2.56 -20.22 2.99
N TRP A 208 -2.27 -19.78 4.20
CA TRP A 208 -2.45 -18.39 4.59
C TRP A 208 -1.17 -17.62 4.35
N VAL A 209 -1.27 -16.54 3.60
CA VAL A 209 -0.17 -15.64 3.33
C VAL A 209 -0.54 -14.28 3.92
N GLU A 210 0.32 -13.78 4.79
CA GLU A 210 0.27 -12.41 5.28
C GLU A 210 1.43 -11.66 4.63
N GLY A 211 1.12 -10.61 3.88
CA GLY A 211 2.12 -9.89 3.12
C GLY A 211 1.68 -8.47 2.83
N ASP A 212 2.64 -7.68 2.39
CA ASP A 212 2.39 -6.31 2.01
C ASP A 212 1.61 -6.30 0.69
N VAL A 213 0.53 -5.54 0.68
CA VAL A 213 -0.16 -5.15 -0.54
C VAL A 213 0.33 -3.80 -1.01
N ALA A 214 -0.01 -3.44 -2.25
CA ALA A 214 0.23 -2.12 -2.83
C ALA A 214 -0.14 -0.93 -1.91
N THR A 215 -1.06 -1.09 -0.96
CA THR A 215 -1.43 -0.02 -0.03
C THR A 215 -0.46 0.14 1.16
N GLY A 216 0.53 -0.74 1.30
CA GLY A 216 1.43 -0.79 2.46
C GLY A 216 0.75 -1.23 3.75
N GLU A 217 -0.42 -1.86 3.63
CA GLU A 217 -1.08 -2.59 4.71
C GLU A 217 -0.77 -4.08 4.58
N LYS A 218 -0.79 -4.80 5.71
CA LYS A 218 -0.70 -6.26 5.68
C LYS A 218 -2.06 -6.84 5.39
N GLU A 219 -2.18 -7.58 4.29
CA GLU A 219 -3.38 -8.36 4.00
C GLU A 219 -3.12 -9.83 4.29
N LYS A 220 -4.08 -10.49 4.94
CA LYS A 220 -4.08 -11.95 5.11
C LYS A 220 -4.97 -12.58 4.06
N VAL A 221 -4.36 -13.32 3.13
CA VAL A 221 -5.04 -13.92 1.99
C VAL A 221 -4.88 -15.43 2.00
N TYR A 222 -5.93 -16.11 1.56
CA TYR A 222 -5.97 -17.56 1.42
C TYR A 222 -5.65 -17.99 -0.01
N PHE A 223 -4.73 -18.94 -0.15
CA PHE A 223 -4.36 -19.56 -1.43
C PHE A 223 -4.50 -21.08 -1.36
N LYS A 224 -4.97 -21.71 -2.44
CA LYS A 224 -5.18 -23.16 -2.48
C LYS A 224 -3.90 -23.92 -2.81
N TYR A 225 -3.05 -23.32 -3.63
CA TYR A 225 -1.86 -23.95 -4.19
C TYR A 225 -0.62 -23.13 -3.84
N LYS A 226 0.52 -23.83 -3.68
CA LYS A 226 1.83 -23.20 -3.66
C LYS A 226 2.85 -24.05 -4.43
N THR A 227 3.93 -23.40 -4.85
CA THR A 227 5.08 -24.05 -5.46
C THR A 227 6.33 -23.24 -5.17
N THR A 228 7.47 -23.92 -5.05
CA THR A 228 8.76 -23.27 -4.84
C THR A 228 9.55 -23.33 -6.13
N VAL A 229 9.93 -22.17 -6.65
CA VAL A 229 10.85 -22.04 -7.77
C VAL A 229 12.25 -21.94 -7.21
N ASP A 230 12.99 -23.04 -7.27
CA ASP A 230 14.41 -23.06 -6.93
C ASP A 230 15.23 -22.68 -8.17
N LEU A 231 15.82 -21.49 -8.10
CA LEU A 231 16.61 -20.90 -9.17
C LEU A 231 18.04 -21.48 -9.22
N ASN A 232 18.44 -22.31 -8.26
CA ASN A 232 19.69 -23.06 -8.31
C ASN A 232 19.48 -24.54 -8.69
N ALA A 233 18.26 -25.07 -8.61
CA ALA A 233 18.00 -26.48 -8.90
C ALA A 233 17.94 -26.83 -10.39
N ASN A 234 17.81 -25.84 -11.27
CA ASN A 234 17.84 -26.06 -12.71
C ASN A 234 19.27 -25.82 -13.20
N PRO A 235 19.92 -26.77 -13.89
CA PRO A 235 21.25 -26.56 -14.44
C PRO A 235 21.35 -25.32 -15.32
N GLN A 236 20.24 -24.85 -15.90
CA GLN A 236 20.19 -23.62 -16.70
C GLN A 236 20.24 -22.32 -15.88
N ASP A 237 20.00 -22.39 -14.57
CA ASP A 237 19.85 -21.23 -13.69
C ASP A 237 21.00 -21.12 -12.66
N VAL A 238 21.79 -22.19 -12.46
CA VAL A 238 22.94 -22.21 -11.52
C VAL A 238 23.95 -21.10 -11.82
N GLY A 239 24.15 -20.21 -10.86
CA GLY A 239 25.15 -19.13 -10.91
C GLY A 239 24.74 -17.90 -11.73
N GLY A 240 23.51 -17.86 -12.23
CA GLY A 240 22.97 -16.73 -12.98
C GLY A 240 22.50 -15.58 -12.08
N THR A 241 22.57 -14.35 -12.60
CA THR A 241 21.82 -13.22 -12.02
C THR A 241 20.43 -13.22 -12.64
N HIS A 242 19.40 -13.59 -11.86
CA HIS A 242 18.00 -13.57 -12.29
C HIS A 242 17.46 -12.14 -12.24
N GLN A 243 16.83 -11.67 -13.32
CA GLN A 243 16.38 -10.28 -13.42
C GLN A 243 14.90 -10.14 -13.05
N TYR A 244 14.06 -10.94 -13.70
CA TYR A 244 12.62 -10.95 -13.49
C TYR A 244 12.04 -12.32 -13.89
N ALA A 245 10.87 -12.63 -13.35
CA ALA A 245 10.07 -13.77 -13.72
C ALA A 245 8.69 -13.32 -14.22
N PHE A 246 8.23 -13.88 -15.33
CA PHE A 246 6.85 -13.78 -15.76
C PHE A 246 6.07 -14.93 -15.16
N VAL A 247 4.99 -14.62 -14.46
CA VAL A 247 4.08 -15.60 -13.90
C VAL A 247 2.76 -15.45 -14.63
N ARG A 248 2.47 -16.41 -15.50
CA ARG A 248 1.28 -16.45 -16.33
C ARG A 248 0.28 -17.43 -15.77
N ILE A 249 -0.99 -17.03 -15.76
CA ILE A 249 -2.08 -17.86 -15.29
C ILE A 249 -2.76 -18.59 -16.45
N LEU A 250 -3.05 -19.87 -16.24
CA LEU A 250 -3.74 -20.72 -17.20
C LEU A 250 -5.02 -21.29 -16.60
N PHE A 251 -6.03 -21.45 -17.45
CA PHE A 251 -7.32 -22.11 -17.22
C PHE A 251 -8.29 -21.47 -16.21
N ALA A 252 -7.87 -20.55 -15.34
CA ALA A 252 -8.77 -19.87 -14.42
C ALA A 252 -8.24 -18.52 -13.90
N ASN A 253 -9.14 -17.56 -13.70
CA ASN A 253 -8.79 -16.28 -13.06
C ASN A 253 -8.31 -16.52 -11.62
N SER A 254 -7.18 -15.93 -11.26
CA SER A 254 -6.51 -16.25 -10.00
C SER A 254 -5.87 -15.04 -9.34
N ARG A 255 -5.80 -15.11 -8.02
CA ARG A 255 -5.00 -14.19 -7.22
C ARG A 255 -3.63 -14.83 -6.95
N PHE A 256 -2.63 -13.99 -6.71
CA PHE A 256 -1.26 -14.39 -6.47
C PHE A 256 -0.65 -13.75 -5.24
N ALA A 257 0.30 -14.46 -4.64
CA ALA A 257 1.29 -13.88 -3.77
C ALA A 257 2.66 -14.51 -4.03
N PHE A 258 3.70 -13.77 -3.72
CA PHE A 258 5.08 -14.20 -3.81
C PHE A 258 5.75 -14.11 -2.45
N GLU A 259 6.65 -15.02 -2.17
CA GLU A 259 7.46 -15.01 -0.95
C GLU A 259 8.90 -15.39 -1.28
N ALA A 260 9.87 -14.67 -0.73
CA ALA A 260 11.27 -15.07 -0.75
C ALA A 260 11.98 -14.54 0.51
N ALA A 261 13.24 -14.93 0.71
CA ALA A 261 14.05 -14.45 1.83
C ALA A 261 14.25 -12.92 1.81
N SER A 262 14.29 -12.32 0.62
CA SER A 262 14.35 -10.89 0.36
C SER A 262 13.89 -10.69 -1.09
N LEU A 263 12.66 -10.19 -1.29
CA LEU A 263 12.22 -9.75 -2.62
C LEU A 263 12.53 -8.27 -2.75
N PRO A 264 13.08 -7.83 -3.90
CA PRO A 264 13.19 -6.42 -4.18
C PRO A 264 11.78 -5.81 -4.22
N ALA A 265 11.69 -4.50 -3.96
CA ALA A 265 10.42 -3.79 -4.05
C ALA A 265 9.78 -4.01 -5.44
N GLN A 266 8.51 -4.39 -5.51
CA GLN A 266 7.82 -4.66 -6.79
C GLN A 266 7.26 -3.39 -7.46
N GLY A 267 7.71 -2.24 -6.98
CA GLY A 267 7.25 -0.92 -7.36
C GLY A 267 7.84 0.14 -6.43
N LYS A 268 7.40 1.37 -6.61
CA LYS A 268 7.74 2.48 -5.70
C LYS A 268 6.49 2.87 -4.93
N THR A 269 6.59 2.90 -3.60
CA THR A 269 5.57 3.46 -2.73
C THR A 269 5.99 4.87 -2.34
N ALA A 270 5.25 5.86 -2.78
CA ALA A 270 5.38 7.24 -2.34
C ALA A 270 4.54 7.45 -1.08
N VAL A 271 5.15 7.94 -0.02
CA VAL A 271 4.48 8.28 1.24
C VAL A 271 4.64 9.76 1.50
N ALA A 272 3.54 10.46 1.76
CA ALA A 272 3.53 11.82 2.27
C ALA A 272 2.83 11.84 3.62
N ASP A 273 3.51 12.32 4.66
CA ASP A 273 2.99 12.55 6.00
C ASP A 273 3.07 14.06 6.24
N VAL A 274 1.93 14.74 6.27
CA VAL A 274 1.85 16.20 6.33
C VAL A 274 1.12 16.62 7.59
N VAL A 275 1.76 17.51 8.35
CA VAL A 275 1.24 18.05 9.60
C VAL A 275 1.04 19.56 9.44
N THR A 276 -0.13 20.07 9.79
CA THR A 276 -0.38 21.52 9.80
C THR A 276 0.15 22.18 11.06
N LYS A 277 0.30 23.52 11.05
CA LYS A 277 0.68 24.30 12.24
C LYS A 277 -0.36 24.20 13.36
N ALA A 278 -1.61 23.88 13.02
CA ALA A 278 -2.67 23.59 13.97
C ALA A 278 -2.59 22.16 14.54
N GLY A 279 -1.68 21.32 14.06
CA GLY A 279 -1.46 19.96 14.52
C GLY A 279 -2.31 18.89 13.83
N VAL A 280 -3.01 19.23 12.74
CA VAL A 280 -3.75 18.24 11.94
C VAL A 280 -2.76 17.43 11.10
N ASN A 281 -2.76 16.11 11.23
CA ASN A 281 -1.94 15.20 10.44
C ASN A 281 -2.79 14.53 9.34
N LYS A 282 -2.26 14.49 8.11
CA LYS A 282 -2.73 13.63 7.03
C LYS A 282 -1.57 12.87 6.40
N ALA A 283 -1.76 11.56 6.23
CA ALA A 283 -0.85 10.71 5.49
C ALA A 283 -1.53 10.17 4.22
N ILE A 284 -0.82 10.22 3.09
CA ILE A 284 -1.20 9.62 1.82
C ILE A 284 -0.11 8.65 1.40
N LYS A 285 -0.53 7.48 0.90
CA LYS A 285 0.36 6.51 0.27
C LYS A 285 -0.08 6.26 -1.16
N PHE A 286 0.85 6.35 -2.09
CA PHE A 286 0.63 6.07 -3.50
C PHE A 286 1.63 5.01 -3.97
N PHE A 287 1.12 3.89 -4.48
CA PHE A 287 1.98 2.84 -5.01
C PHE A 287 1.91 2.80 -6.51
N ARG A 288 3.08 2.75 -7.14
CA ARG A 288 3.25 2.53 -8.56
C ARG A 288 4.06 1.26 -8.76
N THR A 289 3.44 0.25 -9.36
CA THR A 289 4.15 -0.95 -9.80
C THR A 289 5.24 -0.58 -10.80
N TYR A 290 6.31 -1.38 -10.82
CA TYR A 290 7.24 -1.33 -11.94
C TYR A 290 6.55 -1.73 -13.25
N GLN A 291 7.20 -1.35 -14.36
CA GLN A 291 6.65 -1.52 -15.71
C GLN A 291 6.33 -2.98 -15.98
N GLN A 292 5.04 -3.28 -16.17
CA GLN A 292 4.62 -4.61 -16.58
C GLN A 292 4.92 -4.77 -18.06
N LEU A 293 5.63 -5.85 -18.42
CA LEU A 293 5.87 -6.17 -19.82
C LEU A 293 4.64 -6.87 -20.40
N PRO A 294 4.16 -6.45 -21.60
CA PRO A 294 2.99 -7.06 -22.23
C PRO A 294 3.17 -8.57 -22.45
N ALA A 295 2.09 -9.33 -22.26
CA ALA A 295 2.12 -10.79 -22.37
C ALA A 295 2.47 -11.28 -23.78
N GLU A 296 2.18 -10.45 -24.78
CA GLU A 296 2.38 -10.70 -26.21
C GLU A 296 3.85 -11.00 -26.55
N PHE A 297 4.80 -10.48 -25.79
CA PHE A 297 6.23 -10.72 -26.01
C PHE A 297 6.67 -12.14 -25.64
N PHE A 298 5.89 -12.86 -24.83
CA PHE A 298 6.29 -14.13 -24.25
C PHE A 298 5.27 -15.25 -24.49
N ILE A 299 4.31 -15.05 -25.40
CA ILE A 299 3.29 -16.06 -25.72
C ILE A 299 3.96 -17.33 -26.26
N THR A 300 3.82 -18.38 -25.48
CA THR A 300 3.95 -19.77 -25.90
C THR A 300 2.55 -20.27 -26.25
N THR A 301 2.38 -20.78 -27.46
CA THR A 301 1.18 -21.53 -27.85
C THR A 301 1.38 -22.98 -27.44
N PHE A 302 0.53 -23.46 -26.53
CA PHE A 302 0.48 -24.88 -26.10
C PHE A 302 -0.64 -25.62 -26.85
#